data_AF-A0A1L9V4D9-F1
#
_entry.id   AF-A0A1L9V4D9-F1
#
_cell.length_a   1.000
_cell.length_b   1.000
_cell.length_c   1.000
_cell.angle_alpha   90.00
_cell.angle_beta   90.00
_cell.angle_gamma   90.00
#
_symmetry.space_group_name_H-M   'P 1'
#
loop_
_entity.id
_entity.type
_entity.pdbx_description
1 polymer ?
#
loop_
_entity_poly.entity_id
_entity_poly.type
_entity_poly.pdbx_seq_one_letter_code
_entity_poly.pdbx_strand_id
1 'polypeptide(L)'
;MHPILTLPTSMGPLTTVSFSNIVDGQRCDTGVIHQGQDPRSKSLLWPVPSATAQDLDKVVQAAQAAFPSWSATPWECRQDVLRALAAALRAGKHFFSAVVSKETGKTNSMVSRTPLFKSHNVTDSVPDRKPLRQSRTKQVYVHRDIYMQFRDRLIEEVNLLAGSTDPATPSVYGPMQNNMQYSVVQDIIEDCMVRGFNFSLGGKPLARQDSMFIPPTIIENPSDDSRVVQEEQFGPIIPLLSWESEDEVIRRVNGTNCGLGASVFSSDVSRADGIGRQLEVGSVWLNSFSKPHPAGYFSGHKQSGIGGEWGKQGLFAYCAAQSIHVYQ
;
A
#
# COMPACT_ATOMS: atom_id res chain seq x y z
N MET A 1 20.01 23.46 -22.04
CA MET A 1 20.70 22.30 -21.43
C MET A 1 20.23 22.21 -19.98
N HIS A 2 19.40 21.23 -19.64
CA HIS A 2 19.03 21.02 -18.25
C HIS A 2 20.22 20.40 -17.51
N PRO A 3 20.58 20.88 -16.31
CA PRO A 3 21.64 20.28 -15.52
C PRO A 3 21.26 18.83 -15.26
N ILE A 4 22.11 17.92 -15.73
CA ILE A 4 22.03 16.51 -15.40
C ILE A 4 22.14 16.44 -13.88
N LEU A 5 21.09 15.95 -13.21
CA LEU A 5 21.11 15.68 -11.78
C LEU A 5 22.26 14.71 -11.51
N THR A 6 23.41 15.22 -11.06
CA THR A 6 24.52 14.39 -10.61
C THR A 6 24.12 13.73 -9.31
N LEU A 7 23.96 12.42 -9.35
CA LEU A 7 23.54 11.65 -8.19
C LEU A 7 24.73 11.38 -7.27
N PRO A 8 24.59 11.56 -5.95
CA PRO A 8 25.62 11.12 -5.03
C PRO A 8 25.80 9.60 -5.14
N THR A 9 27.03 9.18 -5.38
CA THR A 9 27.45 7.78 -5.56
C THR A 9 27.38 6.96 -4.27
N SER A 10 27.26 7.62 -3.12
CA SER A 10 26.92 6.97 -1.86
C SER A 10 26.13 7.94 -0.98
N MET A 11 25.01 7.47 -0.43
CA MET A 11 24.34 8.15 0.67
C MET A 11 25.04 7.71 1.96
N GLY A 12 25.38 8.67 2.84
CA GLY A 12 26.03 8.41 4.12
C GLY A 12 25.19 7.55 5.07
N PRO A 13 25.71 7.22 6.27
CA PRO A 13 24.96 6.46 7.26
C PRO A 13 23.64 7.17 7.63
N LEU A 14 22.59 6.40 7.95
CA LEU A 14 21.25 6.91 8.27
C LEU A 14 21.25 7.97 9.39
N THR A 15 22.26 7.96 10.26
CA THR A 15 22.45 8.93 11.35
C THR A 15 22.83 10.34 10.88
N THR A 16 23.17 10.51 9.60
CA THR A 16 23.60 11.80 9.01
C THR A 16 22.58 12.38 8.03
N VAL A 17 21.40 11.77 7.91
CA VAL A 17 20.37 12.20 6.97
C VAL A 17 19.66 13.43 7.51
N SER A 18 19.65 14.49 6.71
CA SER A 18 18.84 15.68 6.95
C SER A 18 17.76 15.80 5.88
N PHE A 19 16.59 16.28 6.31
CA PHE A 19 15.43 16.50 5.44
C PHE A 19 15.20 17.99 5.28
N SER A 20 14.74 18.37 4.09
CA SER A 20 14.37 19.74 3.75
C SER A 20 13.13 19.73 2.89
N ASN A 21 12.27 20.74 3.04
CA ASN A 21 11.25 20.99 2.04
C ASN A 21 11.94 21.52 0.78
N ILE A 22 11.41 21.16 -0.39
CA ILE A 22 11.91 21.65 -1.68
C ILE A 22 10.84 22.53 -2.30
N VAL A 23 11.15 23.81 -2.49
CA VAL A 23 10.29 24.79 -3.16
C VAL A 23 11.10 25.45 -4.25
N ASP A 24 10.58 25.49 -5.47
CA ASP A 24 11.27 26.05 -6.64
C ASP A 24 12.70 25.49 -6.87
N GLY A 25 12.86 24.18 -6.61
CA GLY A 25 14.16 23.51 -6.71
C GLY A 25 15.18 23.86 -5.63
N GLN A 26 14.82 24.71 -4.66
CA GLN A 26 15.69 25.11 -3.54
C GLN A 26 15.27 24.43 -2.24
N ARG A 27 16.25 24.21 -1.35
CA ARG A 27 15.97 23.74 0.02
C ARG A 27 15.39 24.88 0.85
N CYS A 28 14.27 24.62 1.50
CA CYS A 28 13.61 25.56 2.40
C CYS A 28 13.45 24.93 3.78
N ASP A 29 13.82 25.69 4.82
CA ASP A 29 13.55 25.36 6.20
C ASP A 29 12.40 26.23 6.71
N THR A 30 11.46 25.62 7.40
CA THR A 30 10.21 26.24 7.87
C THR A 30 10.25 26.52 9.36
N GLY A 31 11.33 26.12 10.06
CA GLY A 31 11.53 26.33 11.50
C GLY A 31 10.63 25.46 12.40
N VAL A 32 9.57 24.87 11.86
CA VAL A 32 8.73 23.88 12.55
C VAL A 32 9.22 22.49 12.21
N ILE A 33 9.61 21.72 13.22
CA ILE A 33 10.16 20.38 13.05
C ILE A 33 9.16 19.35 13.57
N HIS A 34 8.93 18.32 12.76
CA HIS A 34 8.30 17.07 13.19
C HIS A 34 9.36 15.97 13.31
N GLN A 35 9.18 15.09 14.30
CA GLN A 35 9.99 13.88 14.45
C GLN A 35 9.08 12.67 14.59
N GLY A 36 9.24 11.72 13.66
CA GLY A 36 8.64 10.40 13.80
C GLY A 36 9.35 9.59 14.89
N GLN A 37 8.75 8.46 15.25
CA GLN A 37 9.30 7.51 16.20
C GLN A 37 9.57 6.19 15.48
N ASP A 38 10.73 5.58 15.72
CA ASP A 38 11.03 4.24 15.22
C ASP A 38 10.03 3.24 15.83
N PRO A 39 9.25 2.52 15.02
CA PRO A 39 8.23 1.63 15.54
C PRO A 39 8.77 0.43 16.35
N ARG A 40 10.04 0.07 16.15
CA ARG A 40 10.72 -1.05 16.79
C ARG A 40 11.39 -0.64 18.10
N SER A 41 12.15 0.46 18.09
CA SER A 41 12.95 0.90 19.25
C SER A 41 12.29 1.99 20.08
N LYS A 42 11.23 2.62 19.57
CA LYS A 42 10.59 3.80 20.17
C LYS A 42 11.51 5.03 20.30
N SER A 43 12.69 5.00 19.71
CA SER A 43 13.58 6.16 19.65
C SER A 43 13.06 7.17 18.62
N LEU A 44 13.31 8.45 18.86
CA LEU A 44 13.03 9.48 17.86
C LEU A 44 13.84 9.22 16.58
N LEU A 45 13.22 9.48 15.44
CA LEU A 45 13.85 9.50 14.14
C LEU A 45 14.46 10.88 13.87
N TRP A 46 14.98 11.05 12.65
CA TRP A 46 15.50 12.31 12.16
C TRP A 46 14.44 13.44 12.19
N PRO A 47 14.86 14.70 12.41
CA PRO A 47 14.00 15.86 12.26
C PRO A 47 13.61 16.08 10.80
N VAL A 48 12.33 16.40 10.57
CA VAL A 48 11.78 16.75 9.25
C VAL A 48 11.05 18.09 9.36
N PRO A 49 11.33 19.07 8.49
CA PRO A 49 10.61 20.35 8.52
C PRO A 49 9.16 20.17 8.06
N SER A 50 8.22 20.63 8.87
CA SER A 50 6.79 20.63 8.54
C SER A 50 6.47 21.87 7.70
N ALA A 51 5.89 21.66 6.51
CA ALA A 51 5.40 22.76 5.69
C ALA A 51 4.27 23.53 6.39
N THR A 52 4.31 24.86 6.33
CA THR A 52 3.25 25.73 6.84
C THR A 52 2.26 26.10 5.73
N ALA A 53 1.13 26.72 6.10
CA ALA A 53 0.19 27.25 5.11
C ALA A 53 0.86 28.30 4.20
N GLN A 54 1.77 29.14 4.74
CA GLN A 54 2.50 30.11 3.93
C GLN A 54 3.46 29.44 2.94
N ASP A 55 4.00 28.27 3.26
CA ASP A 55 4.86 27.53 2.33
C ASP A 55 4.07 26.90 1.19
N LEU A 56 2.81 26.52 1.44
CA LEU A 56 1.90 26.06 0.40
C LEU A 56 1.67 27.16 -0.66
N ASP A 57 1.45 28.41 -0.24
CA ASP A 57 1.28 29.52 -1.19
C ASP A 57 2.51 29.72 -2.06
N LYS A 58 3.72 29.65 -1.48
CA LYS A 58 4.98 29.72 -2.23
C LYS A 58 5.11 28.57 -3.23
N VAL A 59 4.73 27.35 -2.85
CA VAL A 59 4.75 26.18 -3.74
C VAL A 59 3.79 26.37 -4.91
N VAL A 60 2.57 26.86 -4.65
CA VAL A 60 1.58 27.12 -5.71
C VAL A 60 2.09 28.20 -6.67
N GLN A 61 2.64 29.30 -6.14
CA GLN A 61 3.21 30.37 -6.97
C GLN A 61 4.39 29.87 -7.82
N ALA A 62 5.30 29.09 -7.23
CA ALA A 62 6.42 28.51 -7.96
C ALA A 62 5.95 27.54 -9.06
N ALA A 63 4.95 26.69 -8.76
CA ALA A 63 4.38 25.78 -9.75
C ALA A 63 3.70 26.53 -10.91
N GLN A 64 2.94 27.59 -10.60
CA GLN A 64 2.31 28.45 -11.61
C GLN A 64 3.34 29.19 -12.46
N ALA A 65 4.42 29.69 -11.86
CA ALA A 65 5.51 30.35 -12.57
C ALA A 65 6.29 29.39 -13.50
N ALA A 66 6.47 28.14 -13.07
CA ALA A 66 7.16 27.11 -13.86
C ALA A 66 6.30 26.53 -15.00
N PHE A 67 4.97 26.55 -14.86
CA PHE A 67 4.08 25.84 -15.80
C PHE A 67 4.17 26.32 -17.25
N PRO A 68 4.21 27.63 -17.59
CA PRO A 68 4.29 28.09 -18.98
C PRO A 68 5.54 27.58 -19.72
N SER A 69 6.71 27.63 -19.08
CA SER A 69 7.96 27.16 -19.70
C SER A 69 8.03 25.64 -19.75
N TRP A 70 7.61 24.96 -18.67
CA TRP A 70 7.60 23.49 -18.64
C TRP A 70 6.59 22.86 -19.60
N SER A 71 5.39 23.46 -19.72
CA SER A 71 4.36 22.98 -20.65
C SER A 71 4.77 23.09 -22.12
N ALA A 72 5.60 24.08 -22.48
CA ALA A 72 6.19 24.24 -23.81
C ALA A 72 7.39 23.32 -24.09
N THR A 73 7.87 22.56 -23.09
CA THR A 73 9.01 21.67 -23.25
C THR A 73 8.65 20.48 -24.15
N PRO A 74 9.48 20.13 -25.17
CA PRO A 74 9.25 18.99 -26.04
C PRO A 74 9.06 17.69 -25.25
N TRP A 75 8.25 16.78 -25.80
CA TRP A 75 7.90 15.52 -25.14
C TRP A 75 9.14 14.69 -24.80
N GLU A 76 10.09 14.60 -25.73
CA GLU A 76 11.33 13.83 -25.60
C GLU A 76 12.16 14.34 -24.42
N CYS A 77 12.29 15.66 -24.26
CA CYS A 77 13.00 16.28 -23.14
C CYS A 77 12.32 15.98 -21.80
N ARG A 78 10.98 16.01 -21.74
CA ARG A 78 10.24 15.63 -20.51
C ARG A 78 10.46 14.15 -20.17
N GLN A 79 10.48 13.27 -21.17
CA GLN A 79 10.80 11.86 -20.98
C GLN A 79 12.23 11.65 -20.47
N ASP A 80 13.20 12.40 -20.96
CA ASP A 80 14.59 12.32 -20.50
C ASP A 80 14.70 12.65 -19.00
N VAL A 81 13.98 13.68 -18.53
CA VAL A 81 13.93 14.06 -17.10
C VAL A 81 13.31 12.93 -16.27
N LEU A 82 12.20 12.33 -16.71
CA LEU A 82 11.58 11.20 -16.00
C LEU A 82 12.50 9.96 -15.97
N ARG A 83 13.23 9.69 -17.06
CA ARG A 83 14.22 8.60 -17.11
C ARG A 83 15.40 8.85 -16.17
N ALA A 84 15.88 10.09 -16.08
CA ALA A 84 16.93 10.47 -15.14
C ALA A 84 16.46 10.32 -13.68
N LEU A 85 15.23 10.74 -13.36
CA LEU A 85 14.64 10.54 -12.04
C LEU A 85 14.49 9.04 -11.69
N ALA A 86 14.05 8.22 -12.65
CA ALA A 86 13.99 6.77 -12.47
C ALA A 86 15.37 6.15 -12.19
N ALA A 87 16.40 6.57 -12.93
CA ALA A 87 17.77 6.13 -12.69
C ALA A 87 18.27 6.54 -11.30
N ALA A 88 17.96 7.76 -10.85
CA ALA A 88 18.24 8.26 -9.52
C ALA A 88 17.65 7.40 -8.40
N LEU A 89 16.36 7.10 -8.51
CA LEU A 89 15.65 6.28 -7.53
C LEU A 89 16.21 4.86 -7.47
N ARG A 90 16.59 4.29 -8.63
CA ARG A 90 17.24 2.97 -8.69
C ARG A 90 18.62 2.97 -8.04
N ALA A 91 19.45 3.98 -8.32
CA ALA A 91 20.76 4.12 -7.70
C ALA A 91 20.67 4.28 -6.17
N GLY A 92 19.68 5.04 -5.69
CA GLY A 92 19.43 5.26 -4.26
C GLY A 92 18.64 4.15 -3.55
N LYS A 93 18.24 3.06 -4.24
CA LYS A 93 17.27 2.07 -3.73
C LYS A 93 17.58 1.55 -2.33
N HIS A 94 18.84 1.22 -2.06
CA HIS A 94 19.26 0.66 -0.77
C HIS A 94 19.10 1.67 0.38
N PHE A 95 19.55 2.90 0.16
CA PHE A 95 19.41 3.98 1.13
C PHE A 95 17.93 4.20 1.48
N PHE A 96 17.13 4.40 0.44
CA PHE A 96 15.72 4.67 0.62
C PHE A 96 14.97 3.49 1.27
N SER A 97 15.34 2.25 0.93
CA SER A 97 14.77 1.07 1.59
C SER A 97 15.10 1.05 3.08
N ALA A 98 16.31 1.47 3.46
CA ALA A 98 16.71 1.56 4.85
C ALA A 98 15.95 2.66 5.61
N VAL A 99 15.75 3.83 4.99
CA VAL A 99 14.91 4.92 5.52
C VAL A 99 13.48 4.43 5.78
N VAL A 100 12.81 3.88 4.75
CA VAL A 100 11.43 3.38 4.86
C VAL A 100 11.32 2.21 5.85
N SER A 101 12.32 1.34 5.93
CA SER A 101 12.36 0.25 6.91
C SER A 101 12.40 0.78 8.34
N LYS A 102 13.27 1.76 8.59
CA LYS A 102 13.44 2.39 9.90
C LYS A 102 12.21 3.20 10.31
N GLU A 103 11.61 3.95 9.39
CA GLU A 103 10.44 4.78 9.62
C GLU A 103 9.16 3.97 9.82
N THR A 104 8.97 2.91 9.02
CA THR A 104 7.70 2.16 9.02
C THR A 104 7.74 0.86 9.82
N GLY A 105 8.90 0.48 10.34
CA GLY A 105 9.11 -0.78 11.06
C GLY A 105 9.15 -2.03 10.16
N LYS A 106 8.83 -1.91 8.86
CA LYS A 106 8.89 -3.04 7.91
C LYS A 106 10.32 -3.57 7.78
N THR A 107 10.45 -4.88 7.58
CA THR A 107 11.76 -5.51 7.35
C THR A 107 12.34 -5.06 6.00
N ASN A 108 13.67 -4.99 5.89
CA ASN A 108 14.35 -4.66 4.63
C ASN A 108 13.95 -5.60 3.47
N SER A 109 13.64 -6.86 3.75
CA SER A 109 13.15 -7.82 2.76
C SER A 109 11.76 -7.46 2.24
N MET A 110 10.89 -6.88 3.06
CA MET A 110 9.58 -6.35 2.62
C MET A 110 9.72 -5.01 1.88
N VAL A 111 10.55 -4.10 2.41
CA VAL A 111 10.71 -2.77 1.82
C VAL A 111 11.40 -2.83 0.46
N SER A 112 12.43 -3.66 0.30
CA SER A 112 13.11 -3.85 -1.00
C SER A 112 12.19 -4.38 -2.11
N ARG A 113 11.01 -4.91 -1.74
CA ARG A 113 9.93 -5.40 -2.61
C ARG A 113 8.75 -4.42 -2.71
N THR A 114 8.75 -3.32 -1.96
CA THR A 114 7.70 -2.30 -1.98
C THR A 114 8.17 -1.13 -2.86
N PRO A 115 7.34 -0.60 -3.77
CA PRO A 115 7.66 0.64 -4.46
C PRO A 115 7.91 1.73 -3.43
N LEU A 116 8.98 2.49 -3.66
CA LEU A 116 9.50 3.40 -2.67
C LEU A 116 8.59 4.62 -2.42
N PHE A 117 7.67 4.87 -3.35
CA PHE A 117 6.66 5.90 -3.27
C PHE A 117 5.32 5.35 -3.74
N LYS A 118 4.27 5.56 -2.95
CA LYS A 118 2.88 5.33 -3.38
C LYS A 118 2.39 6.38 -4.39
N SER A 119 3.14 7.48 -4.60
CA SER A 119 2.65 8.63 -5.40
C SER A 119 3.26 8.81 -6.78
N HIS A 120 4.36 8.16 -7.17
CA HIS A 120 4.92 8.37 -8.52
C HIS A 120 5.52 7.13 -9.19
N ASN A 121 5.09 6.98 -10.44
CA ASN A 121 5.43 5.99 -11.45
C ASN A 121 6.93 5.87 -11.70
N VAL A 122 7.50 4.68 -11.48
CA VAL A 122 8.63 4.20 -12.28
C VAL A 122 8.36 2.75 -12.64
N THR A 123 8.21 2.51 -13.94
CA THR A 123 8.08 1.21 -14.57
C THR A 123 9.27 0.31 -14.23
N ASP A 124 9.01 -0.79 -13.54
CA ASP A 124 9.86 -1.98 -13.52
C ASP A 124 9.16 -3.05 -14.37
N SER A 125 9.29 -2.95 -15.70
CA SER A 125 9.06 -4.08 -16.61
C SER A 125 10.37 -4.87 -16.73
N VAL A 126 10.74 -5.59 -15.67
CA VAL A 126 11.84 -6.57 -15.71
C VAL A 126 11.20 -7.96 -15.61
N PRO A 127 11.39 -8.85 -16.60
CA PRO A 127 10.70 -10.15 -16.68
C PRO A 127 10.95 -11.11 -15.50
N ASP A 128 11.98 -10.86 -14.67
CA ASP A 128 12.57 -11.87 -13.79
C ASP A 128 12.42 -11.57 -12.28
N ARG A 129 11.52 -10.67 -11.88
CA ARG A 129 11.26 -10.36 -10.46
C ARG A 129 9.92 -10.87 -9.97
N LYS A 130 9.94 -11.57 -8.83
CA LYS A 130 8.74 -12.05 -8.14
C LYS A 130 7.74 -10.89 -7.92
N PRO A 131 6.45 -11.09 -8.26
CA PRO A 131 5.47 -10.01 -8.33
C PRO A 131 5.24 -9.24 -7.02
N LEU A 132 4.93 -7.95 -7.16
CA LEU A 132 4.73 -6.95 -6.12
C LEU A 132 3.48 -7.25 -5.27
N ARG A 133 3.57 -7.11 -3.94
CA ARG A 133 2.40 -7.19 -3.02
C ARG A 133 1.78 -5.80 -2.88
N GLN A 134 0.75 -5.46 -3.66
CA GLN A 134 0.18 -4.10 -3.67
C GLN A 134 -1.29 -3.97 -3.29
N SER A 135 -2.03 -5.06 -3.07
CA SER A 135 -3.26 -4.99 -2.27
C SER A 135 -3.13 -5.89 -1.05
N ARG A 136 -3.64 -5.42 0.08
CA ARG A 136 -3.79 -6.26 1.27
C ARG A 136 -5.14 -6.95 1.16
N THR A 137 -5.13 -8.28 1.15
CA THR A 137 -6.36 -9.06 1.23
C THR A 137 -7.00 -8.80 2.59
N LYS A 138 -8.13 -8.08 2.58
CA LYS A 138 -8.90 -7.73 3.78
C LYS A 138 -9.75 -8.90 4.28
N GLN A 139 -10.29 -9.71 3.37
CA GLN A 139 -11.21 -10.80 3.66
C GLN A 139 -10.86 -12.00 2.76
N VAL A 140 -10.99 -13.21 3.29
CA VAL A 140 -10.76 -14.44 2.52
C VAL A 140 -12.01 -15.31 2.57
N TYR A 141 -12.66 -15.51 1.43
CA TYR A 141 -13.81 -16.39 1.28
C TYR A 141 -13.35 -17.74 0.72
N VAL A 142 -13.73 -18.83 1.37
CA VAL A 142 -13.33 -20.20 0.99
C VAL A 142 -14.56 -21.08 0.91
N HIS A 143 -14.69 -21.84 -0.18
CA HIS A 143 -15.83 -22.75 -0.35
C HIS A 143 -15.85 -23.79 0.77
N ARG A 144 -17.02 -24.08 1.34
CA ARG A 144 -17.17 -24.93 2.53
C ARG A 144 -16.46 -26.28 2.41
N ASP A 145 -16.45 -26.87 1.21
CA ASP A 145 -15.89 -28.20 0.95
C ASP A 145 -14.37 -28.27 1.19
N ILE A 146 -13.66 -27.14 1.07
CA ILE A 146 -12.21 -27.05 1.29
C ILE A 146 -11.84 -26.14 2.46
N TYR A 147 -12.82 -25.61 3.19
CA TYR A 147 -12.61 -24.60 4.22
C TYR A 147 -11.59 -25.04 5.28
N MET A 148 -11.80 -26.22 5.87
CA MET A 148 -10.94 -26.74 6.93
C MET A 148 -9.51 -26.99 6.42
N GLN A 149 -9.37 -27.63 5.25
CA GLN A 149 -8.07 -27.90 4.64
C GLN A 149 -7.31 -26.61 4.31
N PHE A 150 -8.01 -25.60 3.76
CA PHE A 150 -7.42 -24.32 3.46
C PHE A 150 -7.01 -23.56 4.72
N ARG A 151 -7.88 -23.53 5.75
CA ARG A 151 -7.61 -22.88 7.04
C ARG A 151 -6.35 -23.45 7.67
N ASP A 152 -6.26 -24.77 7.79
CA ASP A 152 -5.14 -25.44 8.44
C ASP A 152 -3.83 -25.17 7.67
N ARG A 153 -3.88 -25.26 6.34
CA ARG A 153 -2.73 -24.95 5.48
C ARG A 153 -2.32 -23.48 5.57
N LEU A 154 -3.28 -22.56 5.65
CA LEU A 154 -3.01 -21.12 5.82
C LEU A 154 -2.31 -20.86 7.16
N ILE A 155 -2.75 -21.50 8.24
CA ILE A 155 -2.13 -21.38 9.57
C ILE A 155 -0.68 -21.87 9.52
N GLU A 156 -0.42 -23.02 8.92
CA GLU A 156 0.94 -23.54 8.73
C GLU A 156 1.83 -22.54 7.99
N GLU A 157 1.38 -22.04 6.84
CA GLU A 157 2.13 -21.07 6.02
C GLU A 157 2.38 -19.76 6.76
N VAL A 158 1.38 -19.26 7.50
CA VAL A 158 1.53 -18.05 8.31
C VAL A 158 2.55 -18.25 9.42
N ASN A 159 2.52 -19.39 10.12
CA ASN A 159 3.50 -19.71 11.16
C ASN A 159 4.92 -19.87 10.60
N LEU A 160 5.07 -20.56 9.47
CA LEU A 160 6.35 -20.72 8.78
C LEU A 160 6.93 -19.36 8.36
N LEU A 161 6.09 -18.45 7.84
CA LEU A 161 6.51 -17.11 7.43
C LEU A 161 6.77 -16.17 8.62
N ALA A 162 5.99 -16.30 9.70
CA ALA A 162 6.18 -15.50 10.90
C ALA A 162 7.50 -15.85 11.59
N GLY A 163 7.87 -17.14 11.57
CA GLY A 163 9.05 -17.71 12.20
C GLY A 163 8.93 -17.72 13.72
N SER A 164 8.78 -16.54 14.32
CA SER A 164 8.52 -16.33 15.73
C SER A 164 7.46 -15.23 15.92
N THR A 165 6.59 -15.43 16.91
CA THR A 165 5.63 -14.42 17.38
C THR A 165 6.22 -13.57 18.52
N ASP A 166 7.46 -13.82 18.93
CA ASP A 166 8.17 -13.01 19.91
C ASP A 166 8.62 -11.69 19.26
N PRO A 167 8.20 -10.52 19.78
CA PRO A 167 8.67 -9.22 19.30
C PRO A 167 10.19 -9.04 19.31
N ALA A 168 10.92 -9.80 20.14
CA ALA A 168 12.38 -9.77 20.21
C ALA A 168 13.07 -10.58 19.11
N THR A 169 12.35 -11.47 18.41
CA THR A 169 12.89 -12.27 17.31
C THR A 169 12.60 -11.59 15.97
N PRO A 170 13.57 -11.51 15.03
CA PRO A 170 13.34 -10.94 13.70
C PRO A 170 12.25 -11.68 12.91
N SER A 171 11.00 -11.22 13.00
CA SER A 171 9.89 -11.69 12.18
C SER A 171 9.79 -10.89 10.87
N VAL A 172 9.27 -11.52 9.82
CA VAL A 172 8.95 -10.86 8.55
C VAL A 172 7.98 -9.70 8.76
N TYR A 173 7.01 -9.83 9.67
CA TYR A 173 5.85 -8.93 9.77
C TYR A 173 6.13 -7.55 10.35
N GLY A 174 7.18 -7.38 11.18
CA GLY A 174 7.49 -6.10 11.83
C GLY A 174 6.36 -5.55 12.72
N PRO A 175 6.60 -4.47 13.48
CA PRO A 175 5.56 -3.82 14.27
C PRO A 175 4.62 -2.97 13.38
N MET A 176 3.47 -2.62 13.94
CA MET A 176 2.60 -1.56 13.41
C MET A 176 3.36 -0.23 13.40
N GLN A 177 3.10 0.62 12.40
CA GLN A 177 3.88 1.84 12.17
C GLN A 177 3.76 2.86 13.32
N ASN A 178 2.60 3.00 13.95
CA ASN A 178 2.38 3.99 14.99
C ASN A 178 1.32 3.53 16.00
N ASN A 179 1.25 4.23 17.15
CA ASN A 179 0.35 3.86 18.24
C ASN A 179 -1.13 3.97 17.83
N MET A 180 -1.51 4.98 17.05
CA MET A 180 -2.91 5.17 16.60
C MET A 180 -3.40 3.94 15.82
N GLN A 181 -2.63 3.51 14.83
CA GLN A 181 -2.99 2.35 14.03
C GLN A 181 -2.94 1.06 14.86
N TYR A 182 -1.96 0.93 15.75
CA TYR A 182 -1.87 -0.20 16.67
C TYR A 182 -3.14 -0.31 17.53
N SER A 183 -3.59 0.79 18.15
CA SER A 183 -4.83 0.83 18.94
C SER A 183 -6.05 0.43 18.11
N VAL A 184 -6.22 0.95 16.89
CA VAL A 184 -7.34 0.55 16.01
C VAL A 184 -7.40 -0.96 15.80
N VAL A 185 -6.26 -1.61 15.55
CA VAL A 185 -6.23 -3.07 15.33
C VAL A 185 -6.51 -3.83 16.63
N GLN A 186 -6.00 -3.35 17.76
CA GLN A 186 -6.30 -3.95 19.06
C GLN A 186 -7.79 -3.87 19.38
N ASP A 187 -8.43 -2.73 19.13
CA ASP A 187 -9.86 -2.53 19.38
C ASP A 187 -10.72 -3.48 18.52
N ILE A 188 -10.30 -3.77 17.28
CA ILE A 188 -10.97 -4.75 16.42
C ILE A 188 -10.78 -6.18 16.94
N ILE A 189 -9.59 -6.52 17.44
CA ILE A 189 -9.33 -7.83 18.06
C ILE A 189 -10.18 -8.00 19.32
N GLU A 190 -10.27 -6.96 20.15
CA GLU A 190 -11.07 -6.97 21.38
C GLU A 190 -12.57 -7.10 21.07
N ASP A 191 -13.10 -6.39 20.07
CA ASP A 191 -14.48 -6.57 19.60
C ASP A 191 -14.74 -8.04 19.20
N CYS A 192 -13.80 -8.68 18.50
CA CYS A 192 -13.94 -10.09 18.13
C CYS A 192 -13.95 -11.02 19.36
N MET A 193 -13.15 -10.73 20.39
CA MET A 193 -13.14 -11.48 21.64
C MET A 193 -14.44 -11.30 22.42
N VAL A 194 -14.92 -10.07 22.55
CA VAL A 194 -16.17 -9.75 23.27
C VAL A 194 -17.38 -10.39 22.58
N ARG A 195 -17.39 -10.43 21.24
CA ARG A 195 -18.43 -11.13 20.45
C ARG A 195 -18.31 -12.66 20.49
N GLY A 196 -17.24 -13.20 21.07
CA GLY A 196 -17.02 -14.65 21.20
C GLY A 196 -16.70 -15.35 19.88
N PHE A 197 -16.11 -14.64 18.91
CA PHE A 197 -15.65 -15.30 17.68
C PHE A 197 -14.48 -16.23 17.94
N ASN A 198 -14.38 -17.27 17.10
CA ASN A 198 -13.28 -18.21 17.16
C ASN A 198 -12.03 -17.65 16.49
N PHE A 199 -10.88 -17.90 17.09
CA PHE A 199 -9.58 -17.52 16.55
C PHE A 199 -8.83 -18.80 16.14
N SER A 200 -8.65 -19.03 14.84
CA SER A 200 -7.83 -20.16 14.37
C SER A 200 -6.34 -19.87 14.54
N LEU A 201 -5.96 -18.59 14.62
CA LEU A 201 -4.61 -18.12 14.92
C LEU A 201 -4.66 -16.77 15.63
N GLY A 202 -3.71 -16.50 16.52
CA GLY A 202 -3.67 -15.26 17.29
C GLY A 202 -4.68 -15.28 18.44
N GLY A 203 -5.31 -14.13 18.72
CA GLY A 203 -6.34 -14.04 19.77
C GLY A 203 -5.81 -14.21 21.20
N LYS A 204 -4.51 -13.98 21.43
CA LYS A 204 -3.88 -14.04 22.75
C LYS A 204 -3.33 -12.67 23.13
N PRO A 205 -3.30 -12.32 24.43
CA PRO A 205 -2.62 -11.13 24.90
C PRO A 205 -1.18 -11.09 24.42
N LEU A 206 -0.70 -9.90 24.04
CA LEU A 206 0.66 -9.71 23.56
C LEU A 206 1.67 -10.02 24.66
N ALA A 207 2.76 -10.69 24.28
CA ALA A 207 3.83 -11.07 25.20
C ALA A 207 4.60 -9.87 25.79
N ARG A 208 4.52 -8.69 25.15
CA ARG A 208 5.27 -7.49 25.53
C ARG A 208 4.39 -6.24 25.40
N GLN A 209 4.15 -5.54 26.51
CA GLN A 209 3.29 -4.34 26.54
C GLN A 209 3.94 -3.09 25.92
N ASP A 210 5.25 -3.07 25.77
CA ASP A 210 6.03 -1.96 25.19
C ASP A 210 6.25 -2.08 23.67
N SER A 211 5.67 -3.09 23.02
CA SER A 211 5.80 -3.34 21.58
C SER A 211 4.54 -2.96 20.81
N MET A 212 4.70 -2.39 19.61
CA MET A 212 3.59 -2.22 18.64
C MET A 212 3.43 -3.44 17.72
N PHE A 213 3.97 -4.59 18.11
CA PHE A 213 3.85 -5.81 17.34
C PHE A 213 2.48 -6.45 17.58
N ILE A 214 1.80 -6.82 16.50
CA ILE A 214 0.58 -7.62 16.54
C ILE A 214 0.89 -8.93 15.81
N PRO A 215 0.75 -10.10 16.44
CA PRO A 215 0.97 -11.36 15.78
C PRO A 215 -0.09 -11.58 14.70
N PRO A 216 0.25 -12.28 13.60
CA PRO A 216 -0.74 -12.70 12.62
C PRO A 216 -1.95 -13.37 13.30
N THR A 217 -3.15 -12.89 12.97
CA THR A 217 -4.40 -13.27 13.61
C THR A 217 -5.41 -13.67 12.54
N ILE A 218 -6.07 -14.82 12.72
CA ILE A 218 -7.08 -15.36 11.80
C ILE A 218 -8.36 -15.57 12.59
N ILE A 219 -9.42 -14.84 12.20
CA ILE A 219 -10.76 -14.95 12.80
C ILE A 219 -11.59 -15.91 11.96
N GLU A 220 -12.20 -16.89 12.60
CA GLU A 220 -12.94 -17.96 11.96
C GLU A 220 -14.43 -17.66 11.86
N ASN A 221 -14.92 -17.56 10.63
CA ASN A 221 -16.33 -17.31 10.30
C ASN A 221 -16.98 -16.21 11.15
N PRO A 222 -16.39 -15.00 11.28
CA PRO A 222 -17.07 -13.89 11.94
C PRO A 222 -18.33 -13.52 11.16
N SER A 223 -19.30 -12.92 11.85
CA SER A 223 -20.53 -12.45 11.19
C SER A 223 -20.25 -11.32 10.20
N ASP A 224 -21.03 -11.23 9.12
CA ASP A 224 -20.79 -10.24 8.07
C ASP A 224 -20.92 -8.79 8.58
N ASP A 225 -21.72 -8.53 9.62
CA ASP A 225 -21.89 -7.22 10.27
C ASP A 225 -20.76 -6.87 11.26
N SER A 226 -19.83 -7.79 11.53
CA SER A 226 -18.74 -7.56 12.47
C SER A 226 -17.76 -6.50 11.97
N ARG A 227 -17.11 -5.80 12.91
CA ARG A 227 -16.12 -4.76 12.60
C ARG A 227 -14.95 -5.33 11.79
N VAL A 228 -14.50 -6.54 12.11
CA VAL A 228 -13.43 -7.22 11.37
C VAL A 228 -13.81 -7.55 9.93
N VAL A 229 -15.08 -7.60 9.56
CA VAL A 229 -15.50 -7.74 8.15
C VAL A 229 -15.72 -6.37 7.51
N GLN A 230 -16.43 -5.47 8.20
CA GLN A 230 -16.88 -4.19 7.64
C GLN A 230 -15.78 -3.13 7.58
N GLU A 231 -14.92 -3.01 8.58
CA GLU A 231 -13.88 -1.98 8.68
C GLU A 231 -12.55 -2.45 8.11
N GLU A 232 -11.74 -1.53 7.57
CA GLU A 232 -10.39 -1.87 7.09
C GLU A 232 -9.40 -1.88 8.26
N GLN A 233 -8.81 -3.05 8.55
CA GLN A 233 -8.03 -3.25 9.77
C GLN A 233 -6.61 -2.70 9.64
N PHE A 234 -6.05 -2.65 8.42
CA PHE A 234 -4.66 -2.25 8.15
C PHE A 234 -3.58 -2.96 8.99
N GLY A 235 -3.91 -4.06 9.64
CA GLY A 235 -3.02 -4.89 10.46
C GLY A 235 -2.93 -6.33 9.98
N PRO A 236 -2.15 -7.17 10.69
CA PRO A 236 -1.99 -8.58 10.38
C PRO A 236 -3.15 -9.41 10.95
N ILE A 237 -4.38 -8.96 10.75
CA ILE A 237 -5.61 -9.66 11.13
C ILE A 237 -6.45 -9.89 9.87
N ILE A 238 -6.93 -11.13 9.67
CA ILE A 238 -7.81 -11.47 8.55
C ILE A 238 -9.00 -12.32 9.02
N PRO A 239 -10.23 -12.01 8.58
CA PRO A 239 -11.35 -12.92 8.69
C PRO A 239 -11.29 -13.97 7.57
N LEU A 240 -11.47 -15.23 7.95
CA LEU A 240 -11.64 -16.36 7.04
C LEU A 240 -13.12 -16.78 7.07
N LEU A 241 -13.80 -16.64 5.94
CA LEU A 241 -15.25 -16.85 5.82
C LEU A 241 -15.54 -18.03 4.89
N SER A 242 -16.43 -18.92 5.32
CA SER A 242 -16.97 -19.98 4.48
C SER A 242 -18.10 -19.48 3.59
N TRP A 243 -18.28 -20.11 2.44
CA TRP A 243 -19.42 -19.90 1.54
C TRP A 243 -19.83 -21.21 0.85
N GLU A 244 -21.06 -21.28 0.35
CA GLU A 244 -21.62 -22.48 -0.30
C GLU A 244 -22.02 -22.26 -1.76
N SER A 245 -22.63 -21.11 -2.07
CA SER A 245 -23.08 -20.82 -3.44
C SER A 245 -22.43 -19.57 -4.01
N GLU A 246 -22.23 -19.55 -5.33
CA GLU A 246 -21.61 -18.42 -6.03
C GLU A 246 -22.42 -17.14 -5.84
N ASP A 247 -23.74 -17.22 -5.97
CA ASP A 247 -24.60 -16.05 -5.77
C ASP A 247 -24.46 -15.49 -4.35
N GLU A 248 -24.33 -16.36 -3.35
CA GLU A 248 -24.12 -15.96 -1.95
C GLU A 248 -22.80 -15.23 -1.77
N VAL A 249 -21.68 -15.81 -2.20
CA VAL A 249 -20.37 -15.16 -2.03
C VAL A 249 -20.28 -13.86 -2.83
N ILE A 250 -20.87 -13.79 -4.04
CA ILE A 250 -20.91 -12.56 -4.84
C ILE A 250 -21.70 -11.48 -4.10
N ARG A 251 -22.88 -11.81 -3.54
CA ARG A 251 -23.66 -10.85 -2.74
C ARG A 251 -22.89 -10.37 -1.51
N ARG A 252 -22.20 -11.27 -0.81
CA ARG A 252 -21.43 -10.92 0.40
C ARG A 252 -20.22 -10.03 0.07
N VAL A 253 -19.47 -10.37 -0.97
CA VAL A 253 -18.34 -9.56 -1.45
C VAL A 253 -18.80 -8.18 -1.94
N ASN A 254 -19.94 -8.10 -2.63
CA ASN A 254 -20.50 -6.83 -3.08
C ASN A 254 -21.24 -6.07 -1.97
N GLY A 255 -21.56 -6.71 -0.84
CA GLY A 255 -22.29 -6.11 0.28
C GLY A 255 -21.50 -5.08 1.10
N THR A 256 -20.27 -4.74 0.70
CA THR A 256 -19.45 -3.72 1.36
C THR A 256 -19.42 -2.40 0.58
N ASN A 257 -19.13 -1.31 1.29
CA ASN A 257 -18.89 0.01 0.71
C ASN A 257 -17.53 0.15 0.02
N CYS A 258 -16.64 -0.84 0.15
CA CYS A 258 -15.33 -0.85 -0.49
C CYS A 258 -15.33 -1.68 -1.77
N GLY A 259 -14.47 -1.32 -2.72
CA GLY A 259 -14.38 -1.99 -4.02
C GLY A 259 -13.05 -1.76 -4.74
N LEU A 260 -11.91 -1.88 -4.06
CA LEU A 260 -10.59 -1.62 -4.67
C LEU A 260 -10.13 -2.74 -5.61
N GLY A 261 -10.19 -3.99 -5.16
CA GLY A 261 -9.85 -5.13 -6.01
C GLY A 261 -10.09 -6.47 -5.35
N ALA A 262 -10.18 -7.52 -6.17
CA ALA A 262 -10.47 -8.88 -5.73
C ALA A 262 -9.62 -9.91 -6.48
N SER A 263 -9.34 -11.03 -5.81
CA SER A 263 -8.71 -12.19 -6.43
C SER A 263 -9.66 -13.38 -6.39
N VAL A 264 -9.85 -14.05 -7.53
CA VAL A 264 -10.70 -15.24 -7.64
C VAL A 264 -9.82 -16.43 -8.03
N PHE A 265 -9.90 -17.52 -7.25
CA PHE A 265 -9.12 -18.72 -7.48
C PHE A 265 -10.03 -19.90 -7.81
N SER A 266 -9.80 -20.53 -8.97
CA SER A 266 -10.51 -21.73 -9.42
C SER A 266 -9.69 -22.43 -10.51
N SER A 267 -9.69 -23.77 -10.50
CA SER A 267 -9.08 -24.55 -11.59
C SER A 267 -9.83 -24.37 -12.92
N ASP A 268 -11.13 -24.06 -12.86
CA ASP A 268 -11.92 -23.60 -14.00
C ASP A 268 -11.81 -22.08 -14.11
N VAL A 269 -11.06 -21.62 -15.12
CA VAL A 269 -10.82 -20.20 -15.39
C VAL A 269 -12.09 -19.49 -15.90
N SER A 270 -12.96 -20.20 -16.62
CA SER A 270 -14.22 -19.62 -17.12
C SER A 270 -15.16 -19.33 -15.97
N ARG A 271 -15.23 -20.26 -15.00
CA ARG A 271 -15.95 -20.04 -13.73
C ARG A 271 -15.37 -18.87 -12.94
N ALA A 272 -14.03 -18.78 -12.85
CA ALA A 272 -13.35 -17.67 -12.18
C ALA A 272 -13.67 -16.31 -12.84
N ASP A 273 -13.66 -16.24 -14.18
CA ASP A 273 -14.02 -15.05 -14.95
C ASP A 273 -15.50 -14.68 -14.74
N GLY A 274 -16.39 -15.68 -14.76
CA GLY A 274 -17.83 -15.49 -14.52
C GLY A 274 -18.12 -14.87 -13.15
N ILE A 275 -17.47 -15.35 -12.10
CA ILE A 275 -17.54 -14.73 -10.76
C ILE A 275 -16.90 -13.33 -10.79
N GLY A 276 -15.70 -13.22 -11.33
CA GLY A 276 -14.92 -11.98 -11.35
C GLY A 276 -15.65 -10.80 -12.00
N ARG A 277 -16.37 -11.04 -13.10
CA ARG A 277 -17.16 -10.01 -13.80
C ARG A 277 -18.33 -9.47 -13.00
N GLN A 278 -18.81 -10.21 -12.02
CA GLN A 278 -19.93 -9.83 -11.16
C GLN A 278 -19.47 -9.09 -9.89
N LEU A 279 -18.15 -9.04 -9.63
CA LEU A 279 -17.62 -8.34 -8.47
C LEU A 279 -17.57 -6.83 -8.73
N GLU A 280 -18.09 -6.05 -7.78
CA GLU A 280 -18.13 -4.59 -7.84
C GLU A 280 -16.82 -3.97 -7.36
N VAL A 281 -15.73 -4.30 -8.05
CA VAL A 281 -14.37 -3.82 -7.72
C VAL A 281 -13.65 -3.27 -8.96
N GLY A 282 -12.70 -2.36 -8.77
CA GLY A 282 -11.99 -1.75 -9.90
C GLY A 282 -10.90 -2.61 -10.54
N SER A 283 -10.45 -3.69 -9.90
CA SER A 283 -9.51 -4.65 -10.48
C SER A 283 -9.75 -6.07 -9.99
N VAL A 284 -9.76 -7.02 -10.92
CA VAL A 284 -9.93 -8.46 -10.62
C VAL A 284 -8.71 -9.24 -11.12
N TRP A 285 -8.17 -10.11 -10.27
CA TRP A 285 -7.08 -11.01 -10.62
C TRP A 285 -7.54 -12.47 -10.52
N LEU A 286 -7.54 -13.18 -11.65
CA LEU A 286 -7.87 -14.60 -11.69
C LEU A 286 -6.63 -15.45 -11.44
N ASN A 287 -6.73 -16.45 -10.54
CA ASN A 287 -5.67 -17.38 -10.16
C ASN A 287 -4.35 -16.70 -9.76
N SER A 288 -4.47 -15.50 -9.21
CA SER A 288 -3.34 -14.71 -8.76
C SER A 288 -3.79 -13.78 -7.64
N PHE A 289 -2.88 -13.53 -6.71
CA PHE A 289 -2.99 -12.39 -5.83
C PHE A 289 -2.91 -11.07 -6.62
N SER A 290 -3.19 -9.94 -5.95
CA SER A 290 -3.14 -8.63 -6.57
C SER A 290 -1.78 -8.29 -7.17
N LYS A 291 -1.80 -8.06 -8.48
CA LYS A 291 -0.65 -7.67 -9.30
C LYS A 291 -1.11 -6.54 -10.22
N PRO A 292 -1.25 -5.30 -9.72
CA PRO A 292 -1.64 -4.19 -10.57
C PRO A 292 -0.55 -3.99 -11.63
N HIS A 293 -0.96 -3.78 -12.88
CA HIS A 293 -0.06 -3.63 -14.01
C HIS A 293 0.05 -2.15 -14.37
N PRO A 294 1.26 -1.55 -14.52
CA PRO A 294 1.41 -0.11 -14.79
C PRO A 294 0.67 0.39 -16.04
N ALA A 295 0.46 -0.49 -17.02
CA ALA A 295 -0.33 -0.16 -18.23
C ALA A 295 -1.84 -0.37 -18.07
N GLY A 296 -2.29 -1.04 -17.00
CA GLY A 296 -3.70 -1.22 -16.67
C GLY A 296 -4.20 -0.05 -15.83
N TYR A 297 -5.48 0.31 -16.02
CA TYR A 297 -6.13 1.30 -15.17
C TYR A 297 -6.39 0.69 -13.79
N PHE A 298 -6.01 1.41 -12.74
CA PHE A 298 -6.20 0.99 -11.35
C PHE A 298 -7.12 1.99 -10.66
N SER A 299 -8.34 1.54 -10.36
CA SER A 299 -9.39 2.35 -9.74
C SER A 299 -10.02 1.60 -8.58
N GLY A 300 -10.70 2.34 -7.72
CA GLY A 300 -11.64 1.79 -6.75
C GLY A 300 -13.06 2.04 -7.21
N HIS A 301 -13.96 1.10 -6.96
CA HIS A 301 -15.40 1.33 -7.01
C HIS A 301 -15.93 1.76 -5.63
N LYS A 302 -17.14 2.33 -5.59
CA LYS A 302 -17.83 2.75 -4.36
C LYS A 302 -16.98 3.75 -3.56
N GLN A 303 -16.78 3.53 -2.26
CA GLN A 303 -15.99 4.41 -1.39
C GLN A 303 -14.48 4.16 -1.51
N SER A 304 -14.03 3.20 -2.33
CA SER A 304 -12.59 2.95 -2.52
C SER A 304 -11.91 3.97 -3.45
N GLY A 305 -12.65 4.87 -4.08
CA GLY A 305 -12.07 5.98 -4.83
C GLY A 305 -13.02 6.57 -5.86
N ILE A 306 -12.66 7.75 -6.37
CA ILE A 306 -13.30 8.40 -7.51
C ILE A 306 -12.22 8.58 -8.58
N GLY A 307 -12.48 8.10 -9.79
CA GLY A 307 -11.47 8.02 -10.84
C GLY A 307 -10.48 6.88 -10.60
N GLY A 308 -9.24 7.07 -11.01
CA GLY A 308 -8.22 6.04 -10.94
C GLY A 308 -6.91 6.49 -11.57
N GLU A 309 -5.87 5.71 -11.33
CA GLU A 309 -4.51 6.00 -11.75
C GLU A 309 -4.03 4.92 -12.73
N TRP A 310 -2.83 5.12 -13.27
CA TRP A 310 -2.13 4.17 -14.13
C TRP A 310 -2.82 3.92 -15.49
N GLY A 311 -2.14 3.19 -16.36
CA GLY A 311 -2.55 3.01 -17.74
C GLY A 311 -2.70 4.33 -18.49
N LYS A 312 -3.25 4.24 -19.71
CA LYS A 312 -3.54 5.46 -20.50
C LYS A 312 -4.69 6.26 -19.90
N GLN A 313 -5.66 5.59 -19.28
CA GLN A 313 -6.85 6.24 -18.74
C GLN A 313 -6.57 7.08 -17.50
N GLY A 314 -5.65 6.66 -16.63
CA GLY A 314 -5.22 7.47 -15.48
C GLY A 314 -4.53 8.77 -15.87
N LEU A 315 -3.91 8.85 -17.06
CA LEU A 315 -3.31 10.09 -17.55
C LEU A 315 -4.34 11.20 -17.79
N PHE A 316 -5.58 10.83 -18.11
CA PHE A 316 -6.64 11.81 -18.39
C PHE A 316 -7.04 12.60 -17.14
N ALA A 317 -6.79 12.10 -15.93
CA ALA A 317 -7.00 12.86 -14.69
C ALA A 317 -6.10 14.11 -14.60
N TYR A 318 -5.03 14.17 -15.39
CA TYR A 318 -4.10 15.31 -15.45
C TYR A 318 -4.28 16.16 -16.73
N CYS A 319 -5.35 15.93 -17.50
CA CYS A 319 -5.60 16.61 -18.77
C CYS A 319 -6.89 17.45 -18.70
N ALA A 320 -6.90 18.61 -19.37
CA ALA A 320 -8.10 19.40 -19.62
C ALA A 320 -8.52 19.25 -21.08
N ALA A 321 -9.65 18.58 -21.33
CA ALA A 321 -10.16 18.40 -22.69
C ALA A 321 -10.74 19.71 -23.24
N GLN A 322 -10.42 20.05 -24.49
CA GLN A 322 -10.97 21.21 -25.20
C GLN A 322 -11.54 20.76 -26.54
N SER A 323 -12.79 21.14 -26.83
CA SER A 323 -13.41 20.95 -28.14
C SER A 323 -13.44 22.28 -28.89
N ILE A 324 -12.96 22.29 -30.13
CA ILE A 324 -12.95 23.46 -31.00
C ILE A 324 -13.81 23.14 -32.22
N HIS A 325 -14.89 23.88 -32.40
CA HIS A 325 -15.80 23.72 -33.53
C HIS A 325 -15.58 24.87 -34.51
N VAL A 326 -15.28 24.54 -35.76
CA VAL A 326 -15.13 25.51 -36.85
C VAL A 326 -16.27 25.28 -37.84
N TYR A 327 -17.10 26.30 -38.02
CA TYR A 327 -18.18 26.32 -39.00
C TYR A 327 -17.76 27.23 -40.15
N GLN A 328 -17.91 26.76 -41.39
CA GLN A 328 -17.58 27.47 -42.63
C GLN A 328 -18.85 27.70 -43.44
#